data_AF-A0ABD1BUP2-F1
#
_entry.id   AF-A0ABD1BUP2-F1
#
_cell.length_a   1.000
_cell.length_b   1.000
_cell.length_c   1.000
_cell.angle_alpha   90.00
_cell.angle_beta   90.00
_cell.angle_gamma   90.00
#
_symmetry.space_group_name_H-M   'P 1'
#
loop_
_entity.id
_entity.type
_entity.pdbx_description
1 polymer ?
#
loop_
_entity_poly.entity_id
_entity_poly.type
_entity_poly.pdbx_seq_one_letter_code
_entity_poly.pdbx_strand_id
1 'polypeptide(L)'
;MCVLQGKLYVMGGCRANKSTYWAEVFDPKTQTWEPLPDPGCIVKCSLYKMLIPARGKIYLNTKTKNYVYLIKENKWEVYEGPLVESFCVIEKVIYSYADKKYLWYETKSEEWRSISSLTGFDAYSRNDTEIGNYGGKLVIFWDSRTLSPIDQTKKIWCAVILLDKSLMVKFGVRLNGLMWCIQSLGSRYRPSLIYTLAL
;
A
#
# COMPACT_ATOMS: atom_id res chain seq x y z
N MET A 1 -10.19 0.90 4.74
CA MET A 1 -11.09 -0.24 5.05
C MET A 1 -10.33 -1.53 4.81
N CYS A 2 -10.56 -2.58 5.60
CA CYS A 2 -10.00 -3.91 5.33
C CYS A 2 -10.95 -5.03 5.80
N VAL A 3 -10.72 -6.25 5.31
CA VAL A 3 -11.45 -7.46 5.74
C VAL A 3 -10.49 -8.38 6.47
N LEU A 4 -10.89 -8.85 7.64
CA LEU A 4 -10.11 -9.80 8.43
C LEU A 4 -11.05 -10.70 9.24
N GLN A 5 -10.79 -12.01 9.25
CA GLN A 5 -11.62 -13.01 9.93
C GLN A 5 -13.12 -12.94 9.56
N GLY A 6 -13.42 -12.57 8.32
CA GLY A 6 -14.79 -12.44 7.82
C GLY A 6 -15.54 -11.20 8.29
N LYS A 7 -14.89 -10.30 9.04
CA LYS A 7 -15.45 -9.01 9.46
C LYS A 7 -14.86 -7.86 8.66
N LEU A 8 -15.65 -6.81 8.47
CA LEU A 8 -15.25 -5.60 7.76
C LEU A 8 -14.87 -4.52 8.76
N TYR A 9 -13.64 -4.01 8.68
CA TYR A 9 -13.13 -2.95 9.54
C TYR A 9 -13.05 -1.64 8.76
N VAL A 10 -13.72 -0.61 9.27
CA VAL A 10 -13.80 0.72 8.66
C VAL A 10 -13.26 1.75 9.66
N MET A 11 -12.39 2.64 9.19
CA MET A 11 -11.74 3.64 10.03
C MET A 11 -11.56 4.95 9.26
N GLY A 12 -11.78 6.08 9.93
CA GLY A 12 -11.62 7.41 9.35
C GLY A 12 -12.88 7.99 8.70
N GLY A 13 -12.73 8.94 7.78
CA GLY A 13 -13.84 9.58 7.06
C GLY A 13 -14.43 10.84 7.71
N CYS A 14 -14.22 11.08 9.00
CA CYS A 14 -14.72 12.28 9.69
C CYS A 14 -13.62 13.02 10.48
N ARG A 15 -13.76 14.36 10.56
CA ARG A 15 -12.97 15.19 11.47
C ARG A 15 -13.27 14.79 12.92
N ALA A 16 -12.26 14.83 13.79
CA ALA A 16 -12.32 14.31 15.16
C ALA A 16 -13.46 14.85 16.04
N ASN A 17 -14.03 16.00 15.68
CA ASN A 17 -15.12 16.68 16.41
C ASN A 17 -16.53 16.40 15.84
N LYS A 18 -16.68 15.56 14.82
CA LYS A 18 -17.96 15.35 14.12
C LYS A 18 -18.53 13.93 14.21
N SER A 19 -17.82 12.97 14.80
CA SER A 19 -18.32 11.60 14.93
C SER A 19 -18.05 11.05 16.33
N THR A 20 -19.08 10.41 16.91
CA THR A 20 -18.99 9.65 18.16
C THR A 20 -18.07 8.43 18.00
N TYR A 21 -18.04 7.83 16.80
CA TYR A 21 -17.28 6.64 16.50
C TYR A 21 -16.27 6.92 15.38
N TRP A 22 -14.99 6.72 15.69
CA TRP A 22 -13.89 7.02 14.77
C TRP A 22 -13.55 5.82 13.86
N ALA A 23 -13.91 4.61 14.31
CA ALA A 23 -13.75 3.35 13.63
C ALA A 23 -14.79 2.34 14.13
N GLU A 24 -15.22 1.46 13.24
CA GLU A 24 -16.28 0.49 13.48
C GLU A 24 -15.95 -0.83 12.77
N VAL A 25 -16.46 -1.92 13.32
CA VAL A 25 -16.40 -3.24 12.71
C VAL A 25 -17.81 -3.72 12.41
N PHE A 26 -18.00 -4.22 11.19
CA PHE A 26 -19.23 -4.87 10.77
C PHE A 26 -19.05 -6.38 10.79
N ASP A 27 -19.97 -7.07 11.46
CA ASP A 27 -20.08 -8.53 11.46
C ASP A 27 -21.23 -8.96 10.54
N PRO A 28 -20.95 -9.55 9.36
CA PRO A 28 -21.99 -9.98 8.43
C PRO A 28 -22.91 -11.07 8.99
N LYS A 29 -22.48 -11.82 10.01
CA LYS A 29 -23.29 -12.91 10.58
C LYS A 29 -24.43 -12.37 11.45
N THR A 30 -24.14 -11.35 12.25
CA THR A 30 -25.12 -10.70 13.13
C THR A 30 -25.74 -9.47 12.47
N GLN A 31 -25.18 -8.99 11.36
CA GLN A 31 -25.55 -7.75 10.67
C GLN A 31 -25.46 -6.52 11.56
N THR A 32 -24.51 -6.51 12.50
CA THR A 32 -24.31 -5.41 13.45
C THR A 32 -23.02 -4.65 13.18
N TRP A 33 -23.05 -3.36 13.52
CA TRP A 33 -21.87 -2.52 13.62
C TRP A 33 -21.52 -2.36 15.10
N GLU A 34 -20.23 -2.52 15.42
CA GLU A 34 -19.70 -2.31 16.76
C GLU A 34 -18.57 -1.29 16.72
N PRO A 35 -18.53 -0.33 17.67
CA PRO A 35 -17.46 0.65 17.71
C PRO A 35 -16.14 0.03 18.16
N LEU A 36 -15.03 0.46 17.56
CA LEU A 36 -13.69 0.10 18.01
C LEU A 36 -13.20 1.04 19.13
N PRO A 37 -12.32 0.56 20.02
CA PRO A 37 -11.74 1.37 21.09
C PRO A 37 -11.03 2.60 20.54
N ASP A 38 -11.04 3.68 21.33
CA ASP A 38 -10.44 4.96 20.97
C ASP A 38 -8.90 4.89 20.96
N PRO A 39 -8.21 5.19 19.84
CA PRO A 39 -6.77 5.16 19.70
C PRO A 39 -6.12 6.48 20.14
N GLY A 40 -6.92 7.45 20.60
CA GLY A 40 -6.48 8.79 20.96
C GLY A 40 -6.62 9.82 19.82
N CYS A 41 -6.49 11.10 20.18
CA CYS A 41 -6.77 12.23 19.29
C CYS A 41 -5.82 12.34 18.08
N ILE A 42 -4.55 11.92 18.21
CA ILE A 42 -3.53 12.00 17.16
C ILE A 42 -3.94 11.16 15.95
N VAL A 43 -4.48 9.95 16.19
CA VAL A 43 -4.90 9.03 15.13
C VAL A 43 -6.17 9.50 14.44
N LYS A 44 -7.10 10.08 15.20
CA LYS A 44 -8.37 10.59 14.66
C LYS A 44 -8.15 11.67 13.61
N CYS A 45 -7.19 12.58 13.84
CA CYS A 45 -6.94 13.73 12.98
C CYS A 45 -6.15 13.43 11.70
N SER A 46 -5.59 12.22 11.53
CA SER A 46 -4.89 11.88 10.28
C SER A 46 -5.86 11.76 9.11
N LEU A 47 -5.58 12.51 8.03
CA LEU A 47 -6.31 12.44 6.76
C LEU A 47 -5.92 11.21 5.94
N TYR A 48 -4.67 10.76 6.07
CA TYR A 48 -4.18 9.54 5.45
C TYR A 48 -4.24 8.39 6.47
N LYS A 49 -4.95 7.32 6.12
CA LYS A 49 -5.12 6.13 6.96
C LYS A 49 -5.13 4.91 6.07
N MET A 50 -4.16 4.03 6.26
CA MET A 50 -4.06 2.79 5.53
C MET A 50 -4.16 1.59 6.47
N LEU A 51 -5.01 0.64 6.11
CA LEU A 51 -5.29 -0.54 6.93
C LEU A 51 -4.72 -1.78 6.26
N ILE A 52 -3.77 -2.43 6.94
CA ILE A 52 -3.10 -3.62 6.45
C ILE A 52 -3.46 -4.79 7.38
N PRO A 53 -4.31 -5.73 6.94
CA PRO A 53 -4.60 -6.93 7.70
C PRO A 53 -3.46 -7.94 7.57
N ALA A 54 -2.85 -8.35 8.69
CA ALA A 54 -1.81 -9.37 8.69
C ALA A 54 -1.84 -10.18 10.00
N ARG A 55 -1.74 -11.52 9.89
CA ARG A 55 -1.65 -12.46 11.04
C ARG A 55 -2.72 -12.26 12.13
N GLY A 56 -3.93 -11.84 11.75
CA GLY A 56 -5.02 -11.63 12.73
C GLY A 56 -4.89 -10.33 13.53
N LYS A 57 -4.01 -9.43 13.09
CA LYS A 57 -3.87 -8.04 13.57
C LYS A 57 -4.23 -7.09 12.43
N ILE A 58 -4.55 -5.85 12.76
CA ILE A 58 -4.75 -4.79 11.76
C ILE A 58 -3.73 -3.69 12.03
N TYR A 59 -2.84 -3.47 11.07
CA TYR A 59 -1.89 -2.37 11.13
C TYR A 59 -2.54 -1.13 10.52
N LEU A 60 -2.48 -0.03 11.26
CA LEU A 60 -2.94 1.28 10.84
C LEU A 60 -1.73 2.18 10.62
N ASN A 61 -1.46 2.50 9.37
CA ASN A 61 -0.42 3.46 9.02
C ASN A 61 -1.04 4.83 8.83
N THR A 62 -0.48 5.82 9.51
CA THR A 62 -0.81 7.23 9.36
C THR A 62 0.39 7.97 8.75
N LYS A 63 0.25 9.27 8.51
CA LYS A 63 1.37 10.06 7.96
C LYS A 63 2.58 10.12 8.90
N THR A 64 2.37 9.98 10.22
CA THR A 64 3.40 10.27 11.23
C THR A 64 3.74 9.08 12.12
N LYS A 65 2.80 8.17 12.33
CA LYS A 65 2.96 7.00 13.23
C LYS A 65 2.19 5.79 12.71
N ASN A 66 2.65 4.61 13.11
CA ASN A 66 1.93 3.37 12.88
C ASN A 66 1.36 2.83 14.19
N TYR A 67 0.26 2.13 14.06
CA TYR A 67 -0.45 1.49 15.16
C TYR A 67 -0.82 0.07 14.77
N VAL A 68 -0.98 -0.79 15.75
CA VAL A 68 -1.51 -2.14 15.56
C VAL A 68 -2.72 -2.34 16.45
N TYR A 69 -3.80 -2.82 15.85
CA TYR A 69 -4.99 -3.28 16.56
C TYR A 69 -4.85 -4.76 16.85
N LEU A 70 -4.84 -5.06 18.15
CA LEU A 70 -4.79 -6.41 18.67
C LEU A 70 -6.24 -6.87 18.94
N ILE A 71 -6.77 -7.69 18.02
CA ILE A 71 -8.20 -8.03 17.99
C ILE A 71 -8.64 -8.77 19.25
N LYS A 72 -7.82 -9.70 19.76
CA LYS A 72 -8.18 -10.52 20.93
C LYS A 72 -8.24 -9.68 22.20
N GLU A 73 -7.36 -8.70 22.29
CA GLU A 73 -7.19 -7.80 23.42
C GLU A 73 -8.09 -6.55 23.31
N ASN A 74 -8.73 -6.35 22.16
CA ASN A 74 -9.56 -5.19 21.85
C ASN A 74 -8.83 -3.87 22.20
N LYS A 75 -7.59 -3.71 21.75
CA LYS A 75 -6.75 -2.54 22.07
C LYS A 75 -5.82 -2.13 20.94
N TRP A 76 -5.38 -0.89 21.00
CA TRP A 76 -4.39 -0.32 20.10
C TRP A 76 -3.03 -0.21 20.78
N GLU A 77 -1.97 -0.53 20.05
CA GLU A 77 -0.59 -0.31 20.46
C GLU A 77 0.16 0.47 19.39
N VAL A 78 1.20 1.19 19.80
CA VAL A 78 2.13 1.83 18.85
C VAL A 78 2.96 0.74 18.20
N TYR A 79 3.13 0.82 16.89
CA TYR A 79 3.95 -0.11 16.12
C TYR A 79 5.12 0.63 15.50
N GLU A 80 6.35 0.22 15.82
CA GLU A 80 7.56 0.75 15.23
C GLU A 80 7.89 -0.05 13.96
N GLY A 81 7.58 0.53 12.81
CA GLY A 81 7.78 -0.08 11.49
C GLY A 81 7.75 0.97 10.38
N PRO A 82 7.94 0.57 9.11
CA PRO A 82 7.97 1.50 7.99
C PRO A 82 6.62 2.22 7.84
N LEU A 83 6.67 3.52 7.55
CA LEU A 83 5.48 4.31 7.19
C LEU A 83 5.08 3.94 5.77
N VAL A 84 4.20 2.95 5.63
CA VAL A 84 3.81 2.48 4.30
C VAL A 84 2.95 3.51 3.57
N GLU A 85 3.32 3.79 2.32
CA GLU A 85 2.66 4.75 1.43
C GLU A 85 1.69 4.06 0.45
N SER A 86 2.02 2.85 0.01
CA SER A 86 1.14 2.02 -0.83
C SER A 86 1.41 0.55 -0.56
N PHE A 87 0.39 -0.32 -0.67
CA PHE A 87 0.55 -1.75 -0.50
C PHE A 87 -0.38 -2.55 -1.39
N CYS A 88 0.02 -3.79 -1.69
CA CYS A 88 -0.85 -4.75 -2.33
C CYS A 88 -0.59 -6.16 -1.78
N VAL A 89 -1.55 -7.05 -1.96
CA VAL A 89 -1.41 -8.46 -1.58
C VAL A 89 -1.31 -9.29 -2.85
N ILE A 90 -0.23 -10.07 -2.96
CA ILE A 90 0.02 -11.02 -4.04
C ILE A 90 0.24 -12.38 -3.41
N GLU A 91 -0.65 -13.34 -3.70
CA GLU A 91 -0.54 -14.72 -3.20
C GLU A 91 -0.30 -14.82 -1.69
N LYS A 92 -1.03 -14.00 -0.91
CA LYS A 92 -0.96 -13.88 0.56
C LYS A 92 0.31 -13.22 1.11
N VAL A 93 1.20 -12.73 0.26
CA VAL A 93 2.34 -11.90 0.65
C VAL A 93 1.96 -10.44 0.48
N ILE A 94 2.24 -9.62 1.50
CA ILE A 94 2.03 -8.17 1.43
C ILE A 94 3.29 -7.56 0.86
N TYR A 95 3.14 -6.83 -0.24
CA TYR A 95 4.17 -5.97 -0.82
C TYR A 95 3.82 -4.53 -0.50
N SER A 96 4.83 -3.72 -0.28
CA SER A 96 4.64 -2.34 0.10
C SER A 96 5.68 -1.42 -0.50
N TYR A 97 5.31 -0.15 -0.64
CA TYR A 97 6.20 0.94 -0.97
C TYR A 97 6.22 1.92 0.21
N ALA A 98 7.41 2.27 0.68
CA ALA A 98 7.64 3.17 1.81
C ALA A 98 9.03 3.80 1.69
N ASP A 99 9.14 5.12 1.84
CA ASP A 99 10.45 5.81 1.84
C ASP A 99 11.32 5.42 0.63
N LYS A 100 10.72 5.47 -0.57
CA LYS A 100 11.36 5.10 -1.85
C LYS A 100 11.90 3.67 -1.92
N LYS A 101 11.50 2.80 -1.00
CA LYS A 101 11.90 1.40 -0.95
C LYS A 101 10.70 0.51 -1.16
N TYR A 102 10.95 -0.60 -1.84
CA TYR A 102 10.00 -1.67 -1.99
C TYR A 102 10.29 -2.73 -0.93
N LEU A 103 9.26 -3.07 -0.16
CA LEU A 103 9.34 -4.01 0.94
C LEU A 103 8.34 -5.14 0.73
N TRP A 104 8.62 -6.28 1.34
CA TRP A 104 7.63 -7.34 1.51
C TRP A 104 7.57 -7.74 2.98
N TYR A 105 6.39 -8.13 3.43
CA TYR A 105 6.18 -8.55 4.80
C TYR A 105 6.44 -10.06 4.94
N GLU A 106 7.54 -10.42 5.61
CA GLU A 106 7.86 -11.81 5.89
C GLU A 106 6.97 -12.33 7.02
N THR A 107 5.96 -13.09 6.63
CA THR A 107 4.97 -13.61 7.57
C THR A 107 5.56 -14.53 8.65
N LYS A 108 6.73 -15.14 8.44
CA LYS A 108 7.36 -16.07 9.41
C LYS A 108 8.03 -15.33 10.56
N SER A 109 8.78 -14.26 10.26
CA SER A 109 9.45 -13.44 11.27
C SER A 109 8.61 -12.25 11.74
N GLU A 110 7.49 -11.95 11.07
CA GLU A 110 6.70 -10.73 11.29
C GLU A 110 7.47 -9.43 10.99
N GLU A 111 8.45 -9.50 10.09
CA GLU A 111 9.34 -8.40 9.75
C GLU A 111 9.13 -7.90 8.31
N TRP A 112 9.40 -6.61 8.10
CA TRP A 112 9.52 -6.04 6.77
C TRP A 112 10.91 -6.29 6.21
N ARG A 113 10.99 -6.82 4.99
CA ARG A 113 12.25 -7.01 4.27
C ARG A 113 12.29 -6.19 3.00
N SER A 114 13.45 -5.58 2.72
CA SER A 114 13.68 -4.82 1.49
C SER A 114 13.84 -5.74 0.28
N ILE A 115 13.32 -5.30 -0.86
CA ILE A 115 13.51 -5.93 -2.18
C ILE A 115 14.66 -5.19 -2.86
N SER A 116 15.89 -5.67 -2.64
CA SER A 116 17.11 -5.01 -3.13
C SER A 116 17.19 -4.88 -4.65
N SER A 117 16.57 -5.77 -5.41
CA SER A 117 16.60 -5.74 -6.88
C SER A 117 15.73 -4.65 -7.52
N LEU A 118 14.89 -3.97 -6.73
CA LEU A 118 14.11 -2.82 -7.19
C LEU A 118 14.80 -1.47 -6.87
N THR A 119 16.04 -1.50 -6.39
CA THR A 119 16.84 -0.29 -6.18
C THR A 119 17.14 0.37 -7.53
N GLY A 120 16.93 1.69 -7.64
CA GLY A 120 17.10 2.46 -8.90
C GLY A 120 15.80 2.79 -9.64
N PHE A 121 14.67 2.12 -9.33
CA PHE A 121 13.36 2.52 -9.83
C PHE A 121 12.91 3.89 -9.27
N ASP A 122 13.39 4.22 -8.08
CA ASP A 122 13.18 5.49 -7.39
C ASP A 122 13.80 6.69 -8.12
N ALA A 123 14.77 6.48 -9.01
CA ALA A 123 15.32 7.54 -9.87
C ALA A 123 14.26 8.13 -10.81
N TYR A 124 13.22 7.34 -11.14
CA TYR A 124 12.16 7.72 -12.08
C TYR A 124 10.91 8.29 -11.40
N SER A 125 10.67 7.95 -10.12
CA SER A 125 9.52 8.43 -9.34
C SER A 125 9.89 9.63 -8.47
N ARG A 126 9.28 10.79 -8.70
CA ARG A 126 9.53 12.00 -7.89
C ARG A 126 8.41 12.40 -6.94
N ASN A 127 7.15 12.07 -7.23
CA ASN A 127 6.03 12.46 -6.38
C ASN A 127 5.30 11.23 -5.83
N ASP A 128 4.43 10.63 -6.65
CA ASP A 128 3.47 9.63 -6.21
C ASP A 128 3.82 8.28 -6.85
N THR A 129 4.04 7.27 -6.01
CA THR A 129 4.21 5.88 -6.44
C THR A 129 3.11 5.04 -5.83
N GLU A 130 2.37 4.34 -6.69
CA GLU A 130 1.32 3.40 -6.28
C GLU A 130 1.67 1.99 -6.73
N ILE A 131 1.39 1.00 -5.90
CA ILE A 131 1.61 -0.40 -6.24
C ILE A 131 0.32 -1.21 -6.22
N GLY A 132 0.27 -2.24 -7.06
CA GLY A 132 -0.90 -3.07 -7.24
C GLY A 132 -0.58 -4.51 -7.63
N ASN A 133 -1.63 -5.33 -7.65
CA ASN A 133 -1.58 -6.71 -8.11
C ASN A 133 -2.29 -6.82 -9.46
N TYR A 134 -1.60 -7.32 -10.48
CA TYR A 134 -2.17 -7.66 -11.78
C TYR A 134 -1.80 -9.10 -12.16
N GLY A 135 -2.77 -10.01 -12.01
CA GLY A 135 -2.59 -11.42 -12.38
C GLY A 135 -1.41 -12.09 -11.67
N GLY A 136 -1.22 -11.81 -10.38
CA GLY A 136 -0.11 -12.35 -9.59
C GLY A 136 1.23 -11.65 -9.79
N LYS A 137 1.27 -10.57 -10.57
CA LYS A 137 2.46 -9.74 -10.79
C LYS A 137 2.34 -8.46 -9.99
N LEU A 138 3.49 -7.95 -9.56
CA LEU A 138 3.58 -6.63 -8.95
C LEU A 138 3.51 -5.58 -10.04
N VAL A 139 2.62 -4.60 -9.89
CA VAL A 139 2.53 -3.46 -10.80
C VAL A 139 2.88 -2.21 -10.03
N ILE A 140 3.69 -1.35 -10.63
CA ILE A 140 4.11 -0.07 -10.05
C ILE A 140 3.67 1.02 -11.02
N PHE A 141 2.96 2.03 -10.50
CA PHE A 141 2.61 3.25 -11.20
C PHE A 141 3.38 4.41 -10.60
N TRP A 142 3.88 5.31 -11.45
CA TRP A 142 4.49 6.56 -11.01
C TRP A 142 4.27 7.68 -12.02
N ASP A 143 4.42 8.93 -11.57
CA ASP A 143 4.31 10.09 -12.45
C ASP A 143 5.68 10.64 -12.89
N SER A 144 5.72 11.27 -14.06
CA SER A 144 6.86 12.12 -14.45
C SER A 144 6.58 13.58 -14.13
N ARG A 145 7.64 14.39 -14.00
CA ARG A 145 7.50 15.85 -13.87
C ARG A 145 6.67 16.42 -15.02
N THR A 146 5.77 17.35 -14.71
CA THR A 146 5.30 18.35 -15.68
C THR A 146 6.48 19.23 -16.06
N LEU A 147 6.97 19.14 -17.30
CA LEU A 147 8.16 19.88 -17.76
C LEU A 147 7.88 21.38 -17.94
N SER A 148 6.62 21.82 -17.88
CA SER A 148 6.23 23.24 -18.01
C SER A 148 4.89 23.53 -17.30
N PRO A 149 4.71 24.71 -16.69
CA PRO A 149 3.40 25.17 -16.18
C PRO A 149 2.31 25.28 -17.27
N ILE A 150 2.73 25.36 -18.54
CA ILE A 150 1.85 25.50 -19.71
C ILE A 150 1.32 24.13 -20.16
N ASP A 151 2.08 23.07 -19.90
CA ASP A 151 1.74 21.70 -20.28
C ASP A 151 1.22 20.95 -19.04
N GLN A 152 -0.08 21.02 -18.83
CA GLN A 152 -0.77 20.38 -17.70
C GLN A 152 -0.90 18.85 -17.85
N THR A 153 -0.25 18.26 -18.87
CA THR A 153 -0.34 16.82 -19.12
C THR A 153 0.59 16.05 -18.17
N LYS A 154 -0.02 15.38 -17.19
CA LYS A 154 0.69 14.46 -16.27
C LYS A 154 0.79 13.09 -16.93
N LYS A 155 2.01 12.63 -17.25
CA LYS A 155 2.22 11.27 -17.75
C LYS A 155 2.30 10.30 -16.59
N ILE A 156 1.60 9.17 -16.71
CA ILE A 156 1.64 8.08 -15.75
C ILE A 156 2.38 6.93 -16.40
N TRP A 157 3.41 6.44 -15.72
CA TRP A 157 4.21 5.32 -16.13
C TRP A 157 3.79 4.08 -15.36
N CYS A 158 4.02 2.92 -15.95
CA CYS A 158 3.66 1.64 -15.38
C CYS A 158 4.75 0.59 -15.66
N ALA A 159 5.13 -0.17 -14.64
CA ALA A 159 5.97 -1.35 -14.76
C ALA A 159 5.25 -2.56 -14.21
N VAL A 160 5.25 -3.65 -14.98
CA VAL A 160 4.73 -4.95 -14.54
C VAL A 160 5.91 -5.87 -14.27
N ILE A 161 6.00 -6.34 -13.04
CA ILE A 161 7.15 -7.05 -12.50
C ILE A 161 6.74 -8.47 -12.13
N LEU A 162 7.42 -9.44 -12.76
CA LEU A 162 7.32 -10.84 -12.39
C LEU A 162 8.20 -11.11 -11.15
N LEU A 163 7.62 -11.68 -10.10
CA LEU A 163 8.33 -12.04 -8.88
C LEU A 163 8.70 -13.53 -8.94
N ASP A 164 10.00 -13.85 -9.01
CA ASP A 164 10.48 -15.23 -8.94
C ASP A 164 10.63 -15.68 -7.48
N LYS A 165 9.86 -16.69 -7.09
CA LYS A 165 9.84 -17.26 -5.74
C LYS A 165 11.06 -18.14 -5.43
N SER A 166 11.75 -18.67 -6.44
CA SER A 166 12.89 -19.60 -6.24
C SER A 166 14.08 -18.94 -5.55
N LEU A 167 14.14 -17.60 -5.56
CA LEU A 167 15.19 -16.78 -4.95
C LEU A 167 14.76 -16.15 -3.61
N MET A 168 13.51 -16.30 -3.18
CA MET A 168 13.07 -15.83 -1.85
C MET A 168 13.70 -16.63 -0.70
N VAL A 169 14.24 -17.83 -0.98
CA VAL A 169 14.94 -18.68 -0.01
C VAL A 169 16.46 -18.49 -0.07
N LYS A 170 16.99 -17.84 -1.11
CA LYS A 170 18.43 -17.56 -1.30
C LYS A 170 18.60 -16.24 -2.06
N PHE A 171 18.82 -15.14 -1.32
CA PHE A 171 19.32 -13.84 -1.77
C PHE A 171 18.90 -13.34 -3.17
N GLY A 172 17.97 -12.38 -3.19
CA GLY A 172 17.76 -11.44 -4.31
C GLY A 172 16.82 -11.92 -5.41
N VAL A 173 15.68 -11.25 -5.56
CA VAL A 173 14.69 -11.55 -6.62
C VAL A 173 15.22 -11.11 -7.98
N ARG A 174 15.29 -12.00 -8.98
CA ARG A 174 15.55 -11.65 -10.39
C ARG A 174 14.26 -11.19 -11.06
N LEU A 175 14.28 -10.06 -11.76
CA LEU A 175 13.07 -9.41 -12.28
C LEU A 175 13.14 -9.27 -13.80
N ASN A 176 12.15 -9.81 -14.51
CA ASN A 176 11.90 -9.49 -15.91
C ASN A 176 10.66 -8.59 -15.98
N GLY A 177 10.77 -7.39 -16.56
CA GLY A 177 9.69 -6.40 -16.59
C GLY A 177 9.45 -5.76 -17.96
N LEU A 178 8.18 -5.47 -18.25
CA LEU A 178 7.77 -4.63 -19.40
C LEU A 178 7.33 -3.26 -18.88
N MET A 179 7.83 -2.18 -19.50
CA MET A 179 7.53 -0.80 -19.10
C MET A 179 6.63 -0.12 -20.14
N TRP A 180 5.52 0.42 -19.66
CA TRP A 180 4.50 1.09 -20.47
C TRP A 180 4.37 2.56 -20.04
N CYS A 181 4.11 3.43 -21.00
CA CYS A 181 3.72 4.82 -20.74
C CYS A 181 2.28 5.03 -21.13
N ILE A 182 1.50 5.59 -20.21
CA ILE A 182 0.12 6.00 -20.44
C ILE A 182 0.08 7.53 -20.35
N GLN A 183 -0.29 8.18 -21.45
CA GLN A 183 -0.53 9.62 -21.48
C GLN A 183 -2.04 9.87 -21.34
N SER A 184 -2.45 10.72 -20.39
CA SER A 184 -3.82 11.25 -20.40
C SER A 184 -3.86 12.50 -21.29
N LEU A 185 -4.52 12.38 -22.44
CA LEU A 185 -4.87 13.50 -23.30
C LEU A 185 -6.39 13.66 -23.20
N GLY A 186 -6.86 14.39 -22.20
CA GLY A 186 -8.30 14.48 -21.91
C GLY A 186 -8.94 13.11 -21.59
N SER A 187 -10.24 12.96 -21.86
CA SER A 187 -11.06 11.79 -21.49
C SER A 187 -10.74 10.47 -22.22
N ARG A 188 -9.59 10.36 -22.92
CA ARG A 188 -9.18 9.12 -23.60
C ARG A 188 -7.75 8.72 -23.23
N TYR A 189 -7.61 7.48 -22.78
CA TYR A 189 -6.33 6.84 -22.49
C TYR A 189 -5.78 6.15 -23.76
N ARG A 190 -4.51 6.39 -24.09
CA ARG A 190 -3.77 5.61 -25.09
C ARG A 190 -2.50 5.01 -24.47
N PRO A 191 -2.41 3.68 -24.30
CA PRO A 191 -1.17 3.04 -23.87
C PRO A 191 -0.16 2.97 -25.03
N SER A 192 1.11 3.22 -24.72
CA SER A 192 2.23 3.05 -25.65
C SER A 192 3.34 2.22 -24.99
N LEU A 193 3.81 1.19 -25.69
CA LEU A 193 4.98 0.40 -25.27
C LEU A 193 6.23 1.26 -25.51
N ILE A 194 7.04 1.50 -24.49
CA ILE A 194 8.21 2.39 -24.63
C ILE A 194 9.52 1.62 -24.48
N TYR A 195 9.66 0.64 -23.56
CA TYR A 195 10.84 -0.24 -23.48
C TYR A 195 10.55 -1.61 -22.83
N THR A 196 11.34 -2.62 -23.20
CA THR A 196 11.53 -3.85 -22.41
C THR A 196 12.80 -3.65 -21.58
N LEU A 197 12.69 -3.63 -20.25
CA LEU A 197 13.86 -3.58 -19.36
C LEU A 197 14.16 -5.01 -18.89
N ALA A 198 15.28 -5.56 -19.33
CA ALA A 198 15.91 -6.68 -18.63
C ALA A 198 16.64 -6.08 -17.41
N LEU A 199 16.22 -6.45 -16.20
CA LEU A 199 16.85 -6.05 -14.93
C LEU A 199 17.57 -7.24 -14.30
#